data_AF-A0A6B2CMX6-F1
#
_entry.id   AF-A0A6B2CMX6-F1
#
_cell.length_a   1.000
_cell.length_b   1.000
_cell.length_c   1.000
_cell.angle_alpha   90.00
_cell.angle_beta   90.00
_cell.angle_gamma   90.00
#
_symmetry.space_group_name_H-M   'P 1'
#
loop_
_entity.id
_entity.type
_entity.pdbx_description
1 polymer ?
#
loop_
_entity_poly.entity_id
_entity_poly.type
_entity_poly.pdbx_seq_one_letter_code
_entity_poly.pdbx_strand_id
1 'polypeptide(L)'
;MRCSLGRLCLYGTVLNSADTVERSIRSVFRPDADIVITDGGSTDGTYERLLEISKDYNLRVYRAPGSSRGLGRQLALMRCPEGSYTTYFDLDDEFNVHWHRSIDWGIATGSPRPLPRLYIREYLLSRGGWRDLNYAEDNELWARAGFDYYLPIVVGRPIKTVGTGLGREASRYFQGITGFTKRTLRTSLDLIRGLGLKPIDLVKLFDKSRLPLLLPAYVIASLQGIYRYDKFLNNYELNFYNLLKKLKDPVKEIKADEQYVVFAIPYKVAYHIGVSWIDRRLRAIGLRPYKCRQMNWGESIVGVRSLNAIEVIDDYLRFNFFEAQSCRPLEAAEER
;
A
#
# COMPACT_ATOMS: atom_id res chain seq x y z
N MET A 1 22.37 14.36 26.58
CA MET A 1 22.18 14.31 25.11
C MET A 1 20.68 14.25 24.87
N ARG A 2 20.03 15.36 24.52
CA ARG A 2 18.57 15.43 24.33
C ARG A 2 18.26 14.84 22.96
N CYS A 3 17.57 13.70 22.91
CA CYS A 3 16.94 13.22 21.68
C CYS A 3 16.05 14.35 21.14
N SER A 4 16.41 14.93 20.01
CA SER A 4 15.44 15.68 19.22
C SER A 4 14.32 14.70 18.89
N LEU A 5 13.08 15.01 19.26
CA LEU A 5 11.92 14.40 18.60
C LEU A 5 12.17 14.54 17.09
N GLY A 6 12.38 13.41 16.41
CA GLY A 6 12.70 13.43 14.98
C GLY A 6 11.56 14.13 14.24
N ARG A 7 11.89 15.12 13.41
CA ARG A 7 10.89 15.81 12.57
C ARG A 7 10.11 14.78 11.74
N LEU A 8 8.81 14.95 11.56
CA LEU A 8 7.97 14.08 10.72
C LEU A 8 7.77 14.74 9.35
N CYS A 9 7.89 13.97 8.27
CA CYS A 9 7.55 14.37 6.91
C CYS A 9 6.52 13.41 6.33
N LEU A 10 5.33 13.93 6.05
CA LEU A 10 4.30 13.26 5.29
C LEU A 10 4.55 13.57 3.81
N TYR A 11 4.57 12.56 2.94
CA TYR A 11 4.86 12.83 1.53
C TYR A 11 4.01 11.99 0.58
N GLY A 12 3.89 12.46 -0.66
CA GLY A 12 3.01 11.81 -1.62
C GLY A 12 3.25 12.26 -3.04
N THR A 13 2.58 11.56 -3.95
CA THR A 13 2.50 11.92 -5.37
C THR A 13 1.04 11.97 -5.76
N VAL A 14 0.67 12.89 -6.64
CA VAL A 14 -0.71 13.05 -7.08
C VAL A 14 -0.80 13.25 -8.58
N LEU A 15 -1.91 12.80 -9.16
CA LEU A 15 -2.25 13.11 -10.55
C LEU A 15 -3.77 13.08 -10.70
N ASN A 16 -4.34 14.21 -11.09
CA ASN A 16 -5.78 14.40 -11.35
C ASN A 16 -6.69 13.95 -10.19
N SER A 17 -6.62 14.66 -9.07
CA SER A 17 -7.36 14.36 -7.84
C SER A 17 -7.96 15.61 -7.18
N ALA A 18 -8.26 16.66 -7.95
CA ALA A 18 -8.64 18.00 -7.45
C ALA A 18 -9.79 17.99 -6.43
N ASP A 19 -10.67 17.02 -6.57
CA ASP A 19 -11.87 16.79 -5.77
C ASP A 19 -11.64 16.02 -4.46
N THR A 20 -10.47 15.42 -4.27
CA THR A 20 -10.13 14.60 -3.09
C THR A 20 -8.94 15.14 -2.29
N VAL A 21 -8.01 15.85 -2.95
CA VAL A 21 -6.72 16.23 -2.35
C VAL A 21 -6.83 16.96 -1.01
N GLU A 22 -7.74 17.94 -0.88
CA GLU A 22 -7.86 18.71 0.36
C GLU A 22 -8.34 17.85 1.52
N ARG A 23 -9.32 16.96 1.28
CA ARG A 23 -9.85 16.08 2.32
C ARG A 23 -8.79 15.09 2.78
N SER A 24 -7.98 14.57 1.86
CA SER A 24 -6.84 13.72 2.19
C SER A 24 -5.80 14.47 3.03
N ILE A 25 -5.35 15.65 2.58
CA ILE A 25 -4.39 16.51 3.28
C ILE A 25 -4.87 16.83 4.70
N ARG A 26 -6.15 17.24 4.84
CA ARG A 26 -6.74 17.54 6.15
C ARG A 26 -6.72 16.33 7.09
N SER A 27 -6.94 15.13 6.58
CA SER A 27 -7.00 13.91 7.40
C SER A 27 -5.63 13.48 7.94
N VAL A 28 -4.55 13.80 7.22
CA VAL A 28 -3.17 13.51 7.65
C VAL A 28 -2.48 14.69 8.33
N PHE A 29 -3.09 15.88 8.29
CA PHE A 29 -2.44 17.10 8.79
C PHE A 29 -2.05 16.98 10.26
N ARG A 30 -0.82 17.41 10.55
CA ARG A 30 -0.32 17.65 11.89
C ARG A 30 0.53 18.91 11.90
N PRO A 31 0.46 19.74 12.95
CA PRO A 31 1.24 20.98 13.03
C PRO A 31 2.74 20.73 13.23
N ASP A 32 3.13 19.55 13.73
CA ASP A 32 4.52 19.13 13.94
C ASP A 32 5.15 18.44 12.73
N ALA A 33 4.42 18.29 11.61
CA ALA A 33 4.87 17.61 10.42
C ALA A 33 5.00 18.56 9.22
N ASP A 34 6.02 18.30 8.40
CA ASP A 34 6.09 18.78 7.01
C ASP A 34 5.19 17.92 6.13
N ILE A 35 4.53 18.52 5.14
CA ILE A 35 3.83 17.80 4.07
C ILE A 35 4.50 18.14 2.73
N VAL A 36 4.90 17.12 1.97
CA VAL A 36 5.60 17.31 0.69
C VAL A 36 4.92 16.51 -0.41
N ILE A 37 4.38 17.21 -1.40
CA ILE A 37 3.60 16.59 -2.49
C ILE A 37 4.24 16.90 -3.83
N THR A 38 4.42 15.86 -4.65
CA THR A 38 4.77 16.00 -6.06
C THR A 38 3.53 15.79 -6.92
N ASP A 39 3.16 16.80 -7.71
CA ASP A 39 2.14 16.70 -8.75
C ASP A 39 2.76 16.16 -10.05
N GLY A 40 2.20 15.06 -10.57
CA GLY A 40 2.67 14.35 -11.76
C GLY A 40 2.34 15.01 -13.11
N GLY A 41 1.85 16.26 -13.10
CA GLY A 41 1.38 16.99 -14.28
C GLY A 41 -0.15 16.99 -14.42
N SER A 42 -0.87 17.24 -13.34
CA SER A 42 -2.34 17.28 -13.34
C SER A 42 -2.88 18.37 -14.26
N THR A 43 -4.05 18.10 -14.84
CA THR A 43 -4.75 18.98 -15.80
C THR A 43 -6.18 19.31 -15.37
N ASP A 44 -6.60 18.89 -14.18
CA ASP A 44 -7.96 18.99 -13.65
C ASP A 44 -8.11 20.07 -12.56
N GLY A 45 -7.10 20.91 -12.35
CA GLY A 45 -7.05 21.89 -11.27
C GLY A 45 -6.40 21.39 -9.97
N THR A 46 -5.89 20.15 -9.92
CA THR A 46 -5.25 19.60 -8.69
C THR A 46 -4.09 20.45 -8.21
N TYR A 47 -3.20 20.87 -9.12
CA TYR A 47 -2.02 21.63 -8.77
C TYR A 47 -2.39 23.00 -8.17
N GLU A 48 -3.33 23.70 -8.79
CA GLU A 48 -3.88 24.97 -8.31
C GLU A 48 -4.55 24.80 -6.95
N ARG A 49 -5.31 23.71 -6.76
CA ARG A 49 -5.93 23.42 -5.47
C ARG A 49 -4.90 23.18 -4.37
N LEU A 50 -3.83 22.44 -4.66
CA LEU A 50 -2.74 22.19 -3.72
C LEU A 50 -2.01 23.48 -3.34
N LEU A 51 -1.76 24.38 -4.30
CA LEU A 51 -1.17 25.69 -4.02
C LEU A 51 -2.09 26.53 -3.14
N GLU A 52 -3.41 26.50 -3.37
CA GLU A 52 -4.35 27.25 -2.55
C GLU A 52 -4.33 26.78 -1.09
N ILE A 53 -4.45 25.47 -0.86
CA ILE A 53 -4.48 24.93 0.51
C ILE A 53 -3.11 24.96 1.19
N SER A 54 -2.00 25.09 0.44
CA SER A 54 -0.67 25.24 1.05
C SER A 54 -0.51 26.51 1.91
N LYS A 55 -1.45 27.45 1.81
CA LYS A 55 -1.53 28.61 2.68
C LYS A 55 -1.97 28.25 4.11
N ASP A 56 -2.72 27.16 4.26
CA ASP A 56 -3.34 26.74 5.52
C ASP A 56 -2.62 25.57 6.20
N TYR A 57 -1.75 24.87 5.46
CA TYR A 57 -1.04 23.68 5.93
C TYR A 57 0.47 23.85 5.75
N ASN A 58 1.27 23.09 6.51
CA ASN A 58 2.73 22.99 6.34
C ASN A 58 3.10 22.21 5.04
N LEU A 59 2.49 22.58 3.92
CA LEU A 59 2.48 21.85 2.66
C LEU A 59 3.41 22.53 1.64
N ARG A 60 4.33 21.75 1.08
CA ARG A 60 5.16 22.13 -0.05
C ARG A 60 4.78 21.31 -1.27
N VAL A 61 4.51 22.00 -2.36
CA VAL A 61 4.03 21.41 -3.61
C VAL A 61 5.10 21.56 -4.69
N TYR A 62 5.40 20.47 -5.38
CA TYR A 62 6.36 20.42 -6.49
C TYR A 62 5.69 19.85 -7.73
N ARG A 63 6.14 20.26 -8.92
CA ARG A 63 5.62 19.74 -10.19
C ARG A 63 6.66 18.85 -10.86
N ALA A 64 6.23 17.67 -11.31
CA ALA A 64 7.03 16.72 -12.06
C ALA A 64 6.20 16.03 -13.16
N PRO A 65 5.83 16.76 -14.23
CA PRO A 65 5.04 16.22 -15.32
C PRO A 65 5.62 14.93 -15.91
N GLY A 66 4.78 13.92 -16.06
CA GLY A 66 5.18 12.63 -16.65
C GLY A 66 5.93 11.69 -15.72
N SER A 67 6.09 12.04 -14.44
CA SER A 67 6.63 11.12 -13.44
C SER A 67 5.68 9.95 -13.18
N SER A 68 6.25 8.75 -12.93
CA SER A 68 5.47 7.64 -12.37
C SER A 68 5.12 7.90 -10.91
N ARG A 69 4.21 7.09 -10.35
CA ARG A 69 3.89 7.12 -8.91
C ARG A 69 5.16 7.02 -8.05
N GLY A 70 6.00 6.01 -8.28
CA GLY A 70 7.23 5.82 -7.53
C GLY A 70 8.26 6.94 -7.74
N LEU A 71 8.41 7.48 -8.96
CA LEU A 71 9.30 8.62 -9.20
C LEU A 71 8.80 9.90 -8.50
N GLY A 72 7.51 10.18 -8.55
CA GLY A 72 6.92 11.32 -7.84
C GLY A 72 7.12 11.22 -6.32
N ARG A 73 6.95 10.02 -5.74
CA ARG A 73 7.26 9.75 -4.33
C ARG A 73 8.76 9.88 -4.03
N GLN A 74 9.66 9.48 -4.93
CA GLN A 74 11.10 9.71 -4.78
C GLN A 74 11.44 11.20 -4.71
N LEU A 75 10.87 11.99 -5.63
CA LEU A 75 11.08 13.44 -5.68
C LEU A 75 10.59 14.11 -4.39
N ALA A 76 9.43 13.70 -3.89
CA ALA A 76 8.89 14.21 -2.63
C ALA A 76 9.78 13.82 -1.43
N LEU A 77 10.17 12.54 -1.34
CA LEU A 77 11.07 12.03 -0.28
C LEU A 77 12.39 12.83 -0.20
N MET A 78 12.98 13.17 -1.34
CA MET A 78 14.24 13.94 -1.37
C MET A 78 14.09 15.35 -0.80
N ARG A 79 12.87 15.92 -0.82
CA ARG A 79 12.55 17.26 -0.29
C ARG A 79 12.09 17.26 1.17
N CYS A 80 11.87 16.08 1.76
CA CYS A 80 11.69 15.94 3.20
C CYS A 80 12.94 16.44 3.95
N PRO A 81 12.79 17.03 5.15
CA PRO A 81 13.93 17.47 5.96
C PRO A 81 14.89 16.32 6.29
N GLU A 82 16.18 16.63 6.39
CA GLU A 82 17.18 15.65 6.83
C GLU A 82 16.92 15.20 8.27
N GLY A 83 17.17 13.91 8.54
CA GLY A 83 16.96 13.29 9.84
C GLY A 83 15.48 13.09 10.21
N SER A 84 14.55 13.36 9.29
CA SER A 84 13.13 13.16 9.54
C SER A 84 12.71 11.69 9.45
N TYR A 85 11.71 11.31 10.24
CA TYR A 85 10.88 10.18 9.89
C TYR A 85 9.96 10.59 8.73
N THR A 86 9.81 9.72 7.75
CA THR A 86 9.00 9.95 6.56
C THR A 86 7.94 8.88 6.43
N THR A 87 6.72 9.30 6.08
CA THR A 87 5.64 8.38 5.74
C THR A 87 4.91 8.82 4.49
N TYR A 88 4.70 7.89 3.57
CA TYR A 88 3.98 8.19 2.34
C TYR A 88 2.48 7.95 2.51
N PHE A 89 1.67 8.72 1.79
CA PHE A 89 0.22 8.54 1.74
C PHE A 89 -0.33 8.83 0.34
N ASP A 90 -1.53 8.32 0.07
CA ASP A 90 -2.25 8.53 -1.17
C ASP A 90 -3.24 9.68 -1.00
N LEU A 91 -3.35 10.55 -2.01
CA LEU A 91 -4.12 11.80 -1.92
C LEU A 91 -5.61 11.63 -2.26
N ASP A 92 -6.05 10.41 -2.55
CA ASP A 92 -7.46 10.05 -2.75
C ASP A 92 -8.04 9.21 -1.60
N ASP A 93 -7.29 9.08 -0.50
CA ASP A 93 -7.71 8.43 0.73
C ASP A 93 -7.92 9.42 1.88
N GLU A 94 -8.83 9.09 2.79
CA GLU A 94 -9.02 9.75 4.09
C GLU A 94 -8.51 8.84 5.21
N PHE A 95 -7.65 9.39 6.06
CA PHE A 95 -6.97 8.66 7.13
C PHE A 95 -7.63 8.89 8.49
N ASN A 96 -7.72 7.84 9.31
CA ASN A 96 -8.34 7.90 10.63
C ASN A 96 -7.29 8.11 11.75
N VAL A 97 -7.75 8.16 13.01
CA VAL A 97 -6.87 8.34 14.17
C VAL A 97 -5.81 7.24 14.31
N HIS A 98 -6.06 6.03 13.82
CA HIS A 98 -5.10 4.92 13.89
C HIS A 98 -3.90 5.13 12.98
N TRP A 99 -4.04 5.90 11.89
CA TRP A 99 -2.91 6.35 11.08
C TRP A 99 -1.88 7.10 11.93
N HIS A 100 -2.35 8.13 12.63
CA HIS A 100 -1.52 8.98 13.49
C HIS A 100 -0.90 8.20 14.64
N ARG A 101 -1.70 7.39 15.34
CA ARG A 101 -1.19 6.55 16.45
C ARG A 101 -0.15 5.53 15.99
N SER A 102 -0.31 4.97 14.80
CA SER A 102 0.67 4.04 14.23
C SER A 102 2.00 4.74 13.95
N ILE A 103 1.96 6.00 13.49
CA ILE A 103 3.16 6.80 13.27
C ILE A 103 3.86 7.09 14.59
N ASP A 104 3.13 7.60 15.58
CA ASP A 104 3.70 7.94 16.89
C ASP A 104 4.33 6.71 17.56
N TRP A 105 3.63 5.57 17.53
CA TRP A 105 4.15 4.30 18.02
C TRP A 105 5.39 3.84 17.26
N GLY A 106 5.37 3.93 15.93
CA GLY A 106 6.50 3.55 15.07
C GLY A 106 7.75 4.38 15.37
N ILE A 107 7.62 5.70 15.50
CA ILE A 107 8.72 6.60 15.90
C ILE A 107 9.25 6.22 17.28
N ALA A 108 8.36 5.95 18.24
CA ALA A 108 8.73 5.58 19.61
C ALA A 108 9.55 4.28 19.71
N THR A 109 9.49 3.40 18.70
CA THR A 109 10.34 2.19 18.65
C THR A 109 11.83 2.51 18.46
N GLY A 110 12.18 3.71 17.97
CA GLY A 110 13.56 4.07 17.62
C GLY A 110 14.12 3.33 16.40
N SER A 111 13.33 2.48 15.74
CA SER A 111 13.73 1.77 14.53
C SER A 111 13.90 2.76 13.37
N PRO A 112 14.88 2.57 12.46
CA PRO A 112 14.97 3.33 11.22
C PRO A 112 13.92 2.94 10.16
N ARG A 113 13.15 1.87 10.40
CA ARG A 113 12.16 1.30 9.47
C ARG A 113 10.99 0.64 10.22
N PRO A 114 10.32 1.35 11.13
CA PRO A 114 9.39 0.75 12.07
C PRO A 114 8.21 0.04 11.40
N LEU A 115 7.62 0.63 10.36
CA LEU A 115 6.42 0.13 9.68
C LEU A 115 6.62 0.14 8.15
N PRO A 116 5.84 -0.62 7.37
CA PRO A 116 5.98 -0.65 5.90
C PRO A 116 5.89 0.73 5.22
N ARG A 117 5.27 1.72 5.87
CA ARG A 117 5.12 3.08 5.34
C ARG A 117 5.98 4.12 6.03
N LEU A 118 6.65 3.78 7.12
CA LEU A 118 7.35 4.73 8.00
C LEU A 118 8.84 4.38 8.10
N TYR A 119 9.69 5.33 7.73
CA TYR A 119 11.14 5.16 7.68
C TYR A 119 11.86 6.41 8.15
N ILE A 120 13.09 6.29 8.65
CA ILE A 120 14.00 7.44 8.66
C ILE A 120 14.38 7.75 7.20
N ARG A 121 14.32 9.02 6.81
CA ARG A 121 14.60 9.48 5.44
C ARG A 121 15.92 8.92 4.91
N GLU A 122 17.00 9.07 5.68
CA GLU A 122 18.35 8.67 5.29
C GLU A 122 18.48 7.15 5.18
N TYR A 123 17.77 6.41 6.04
CA TYR A 123 17.66 4.96 5.89
C TYR A 123 17.03 4.61 4.55
N LEU A 124 15.87 5.19 4.23
CA LEU A 124 15.17 4.88 2.98
C LEU A 124 15.99 5.26 1.74
N LEU A 125 16.65 6.43 1.76
CA LEU A 125 17.53 6.88 0.69
C LEU A 125 18.77 6.00 0.52
N SER A 126 19.41 5.56 1.62
CA SER A 126 20.56 4.64 1.56
C SER A 126 20.20 3.26 0.99
N ARG A 127 18.91 2.87 1.04
CA ARG A 127 18.40 1.67 0.39
C ARG A 127 18.04 1.90 -1.09
N GLY A 128 18.16 3.12 -1.59
CA GLY A 128 17.87 3.50 -2.98
C GLY A 128 16.52 4.20 -3.19
N GLY A 129 15.81 4.57 -2.12
CA GLY A 129 14.55 5.32 -2.22
C GLY A 129 13.45 4.56 -2.95
N TRP A 130 12.60 5.27 -3.70
CA TRP A 130 11.57 4.69 -4.57
C TRP A 130 12.11 4.42 -5.98
N ARG A 131 11.64 3.34 -6.61
CA ARG A 131 11.89 3.07 -8.03
C ARG A 131 10.92 3.84 -8.91
N ASP A 132 11.35 4.12 -10.15
CA ASP A 132 10.45 4.63 -11.19
C ASP A 132 9.49 3.53 -11.67
N LEU A 133 8.46 3.28 -10.87
CA LEU A 133 7.40 2.31 -11.12
C LEU A 133 6.06 3.00 -10.90
N ASN A 134 5.13 2.81 -11.83
CA ASN A 134 3.76 3.30 -11.68
C ASN A 134 2.85 2.29 -10.97
N TYR A 135 3.24 1.02 -10.94
CA TYR A 135 2.51 -0.05 -10.28
C TYR A 135 3.47 -0.96 -9.52
N ALA A 136 3.00 -1.56 -8.43
CA ALA A 136 3.80 -2.43 -7.55
C ALA A 136 5.02 -1.75 -6.90
N GLU A 137 5.08 -0.41 -6.90
CA GLU A 137 6.16 0.38 -6.28
C GLU A 137 6.23 0.18 -4.77
N ASP A 138 5.08 0.09 -4.09
CA ASP A 138 5.02 -0.24 -2.66
C ASP A 138 5.58 -1.64 -2.37
N ASN A 139 5.22 -2.62 -3.21
CA ASN A 139 5.67 -3.99 -3.02
C ASN A 139 7.18 -4.13 -3.21
N GLU A 140 7.72 -3.45 -4.23
CA GLU A 140 9.17 -3.38 -4.45
C GLU A 140 9.88 -2.74 -3.26
N LEU A 141 9.35 -1.61 -2.76
CA LEU A 141 9.95 -0.88 -1.66
C LEU A 141 9.98 -1.72 -0.38
N TRP A 142 8.85 -2.32 -0.01
CA TRP A 142 8.73 -3.11 1.21
C TRP A 142 9.62 -4.34 1.17
N ALA A 143 9.76 -4.99 0.02
CA ALA A 143 10.63 -6.14 -0.16
C ALA A 143 12.12 -5.75 -0.05
N ARG A 144 12.51 -4.58 -0.59
CA ARG A 144 13.91 -4.10 -0.58
C ARG A 144 14.35 -3.45 0.73
N ALA A 145 13.56 -2.50 1.22
CA ALA A 145 13.85 -1.73 2.43
C ALA A 145 13.51 -2.52 3.69
N GLY A 146 12.51 -3.40 3.62
CA GLY A 146 11.98 -4.09 4.77
C GLY A 146 11.29 -3.14 5.75
N PHE A 147 10.89 -3.69 6.88
CA PHE A 147 10.31 -2.99 8.04
C PHE A 147 10.52 -3.89 9.27
N ASP A 148 10.40 -3.37 10.48
CA ASP A 148 10.62 -4.18 11.70
C ASP A 148 9.30 -4.69 12.30
N TYR A 149 8.21 -3.95 12.12
CA TYR A 149 6.91 -4.26 12.70
C TYR A 149 5.77 -4.08 11.70
N TYR A 150 4.64 -4.73 11.98
CA TYR A 150 3.42 -4.53 11.23
C TYR A 150 2.19 -4.58 12.14
N LEU A 151 1.31 -3.59 11.99
CA LEU A 151 0.04 -3.46 12.69
C LEU A 151 -1.10 -3.77 11.70
N PRO A 152 -1.84 -4.88 11.84
CA PRO A 152 -2.95 -5.25 10.96
C PRO A 152 -4.19 -4.41 11.29
N ILE A 153 -4.17 -3.13 10.94
CA ILE A 153 -5.26 -2.19 11.24
C ILE A 153 -5.62 -1.34 10.01
N VAL A 154 -6.92 -1.10 9.82
CA VAL A 154 -7.41 -0.18 8.80
C VAL A 154 -7.15 1.26 9.24
N VAL A 155 -6.27 1.94 8.50
CA VAL A 155 -5.82 3.32 8.82
C VAL A 155 -6.39 4.37 7.87
N GLY A 156 -7.00 3.98 6.76
CA GLY A 156 -7.54 4.88 5.76
C GLY A 156 -8.63 4.22 4.93
N ARG A 157 -9.38 5.05 4.21
CA ARG A 157 -10.42 4.63 3.27
C ARG A 157 -10.38 5.48 2.01
N PRO A 158 -10.77 4.94 0.86
CA PRO A 158 -10.91 5.73 -0.35
C PRO A 158 -12.01 6.79 -0.19
N ILE A 159 -11.70 8.03 -0.57
CA ILE A 159 -12.67 9.14 -0.58
C ILE A 159 -13.74 8.90 -1.67
N LYS A 160 -13.32 8.30 -2.78
CA LYS A 160 -14.19 7.88 -3.88
C LYS A 160 -14.09 6.37 -4.10
N THR A 161 -15.24 5.70 -4.14
CA THR A 161 -15.37 4.34 -4.68
C THR A 161 -15.19 4.38 -6.20
N VAL A 162 -13.95 4.35 -6.64
CA VAL A 162 -13.65 4.09 -8.05
C VAL A 162 -13.82 2.60 -8.26
N GLY A 163 -14.75 2.21 -9.14
CA GLY A 163 -14.93 0.81 -9.49
C GLY A 163 -13.58 0.17 -9.86
N THR A 164 -13.28 -1.00 -9.28
CA THR A 164 -12.05 -1.75 -9.53
C THR A 164 -12.05 -2.24 -10.98
N GLY A 165 -11.27 -1.59 -11.84
CA GLY A 165 -11.12 -2.00 -13.23
C GLY A 165 -10.13 -1.13 -14.00
N LEU A 166 -9.28 -1.77 -14.81
CA LEU A 166 -8.31 -1.13 -15.69
C LEU A 166 -8.94 -0.01 -16.56
N GLY A 167 -10.23 -0.10 -16.89
CA GLY A 167 -10.94 0.88 -17.71
C GLY A 167 -11.31 2.20 -17.03
N ARG A 168 -11.61 2.23 -15.71
CA ARG A 168 -11.99 3.46 -14.99
C ARG A 168 -10.83 4.15 -14.29
N GLU A 169 -9.82 3.39 -13.84
CA GLU A 169 -8.52 4.01 -13.54
C GLU A 169 -8.00 4.65 -14.83
N ALA A 170 -8.06 3.99 -15.98
CA ALA A 170 -7.66 4.60 -17.26
C ALA A 170 -8.45 5.87 -17.64
N SER A 171 -9.74 5.97 -17.32
CA SER A 171 -10.54 7.16 -17.65
C SER A 171 -10.16 8.43 -16.88
N ARG A 172 -9.54 8.31 -15.69
CA ARG A 172 -8.97 9.47 -14.96
C ARG A 172 -7.73 10.05 -15.65
N TYR A 173 -7.08 9.27 -16.51
CA TYR A 173 -5.76 9.61 -17.03
C TYR A 173 -5.71 9.77 -18.55
N PHE A 174 -6.74 9.39 -19.33
CA PHE A 174 -6.65 9.48 -20.81
C PHE A 174 -7.96 9.70 -21.58
N GLN A 175 -7.76 10.29 -22.76
CA GLN A 175 -8.62 10.21 -23.94
C GLN A 175 -7.85 9.46 -25.04
N GLY A 176 -8.36 8.34 -25.58
CA GLY A 176 -7.85 7.67 -26.80
C GLY A 176 -7.11 6.33 -26.64
N ILE A 177 -6.99 5.59 -27.76
CA ILE A 177 -6.51 4.19 -27.85
C ILE A 177 -5.00 4.05 -27.63
N THR A 178 -4.20 4.98 -28.17
CA THR A 178 -2.72 4.93 -28.10
C THR A 178 -2.21 5.11 -26.67
N GLY A 179 -2.78 6.06 -25.93
CA GLY A 179 -2.48 6.28 -24.51
C GLY A 179 -2.82 5.06 -23.65
N PHE A 180 -3.95 4.42 -23.92
CA PHE A 180 -4.37 3.18 -23.26
C PHE A 180 -3.37 2.04 -23.47
N THR A 181 -2.91 1.81 -24.70
CA THR A 181 -1.95 0.74 -25.01
C THR A 181 -0.59 0.98 -24.35
N LYS A 182 -0.04 2.21 -24.45
CA LYS A 182 1.24 2.56 -23.83
C LYS A 182 1.20 2.34 -22.32
N ARG A 183 0.10 2.72 -21.66
CA ARG A 183 -0.05 2.54 -20.21
C ARG A 183 -0.28 1.09 -19.81
N THR A 184 -1.04 0.34 -20.59
CA THR A 184 -1.26 -1.09 -20.36
C THR A 184 0.07 -1.85 -20.42
N LEU A 185 0.91 -1.55 -21.41
CA LEU A 185 2.28 -2.07 -21.48
C LEU A 185 3.11 -1.61 -20.27
N ARG A 186 3.16 -0.31 -19.95
CA ARG A 186 3.92 0.19 -18.80
C ARG A 186 3.50 -0.46 -17.48
N THR A 187 2.20 -0.59 -17.25
CA THR A 187 1.64 -1.25 -16.06
C THR A 187 2.04 -2.72 -16.00
N SER A 188 2.03 -3.42 -17.14
CA SER A 188 2.44 -4.82 -17.22
C SER A 188 3.94 -4.97 -16.91
N LEU A 189 4.79 -4.09 -17.46
CA LEU A 189 6.22 -4.06 -17.16
C LEU A 189 6.47 -3.76 -15.68
N ASP A 190 5.84 -2.72 -15.14
CA ASP A 190 6.03 -2.30 -13.75
C ASP A 190 5.54 -3.38 -12.77
N LEU A 191 4.42 -4.04 -13.07
CA LEU A 191 3.92 -5.16 -12.29
C LEU A 191 4.92 -6.33 -12.26
N ILE A 192 5.45 -6.72 -13.42
CA ILE A 192 6.43 -7.82 -13.51
C ILE A 192 7.69 -7.48 -12.74
N ARG A 193 8.23 -6.27 -12.95
CA ARG A 193 9.48 -5.80 -12.35
C ARG A 193 9.33 -5.58 -10.85
N GLY A 194 8.28 -4.88 -10.41
CA GLY A 194 8.04 -4.50 -9.03
C GLY A 194 7.61 -5.67 -8.14
N LEU A 195 6.82 -6.62 -8.66
CA LEU A 195 6.48 -7.84 -7.93
C LEU A 195 7.59 -8.91 -8.03
N GLY A 196 8.63 -8.71 -8.83
CA GLY A 196 9.73 -9.65 -8.96
C GLY A 196 9.32 -10.98 -9.59
N LEU A 197 8.38 -10.97 -10.55
CA LEU A 197 7.74 -12.18 -11.07
C LEU A 197 8.64 -12.96 -12.01
N LYS A 198 8.60 -14.29 -11.91
CA LYS A 198 9.10 -15.25 -12.91
C LYS A 198 7.97 -15.67 -13.85
N PRO A 199 8.25 -16.33 -15.00
CA PRO A 199 7.21 -16.79 -15.92
C PRO A 199 6.19 -17.71 -15.24
N ILE A 200 6.65 -18.57 -14.32
CA ILE A 200 5.77 -19.44 -13.53
C ILE A 200 4.84 -18.66 -12.59
N ASP A 201 5.29 -17.51 -12.06
CA ASP A 201 4.47 -16.66 -11.20
C ASP A 201 3.34 -16.01 -12.00
N LEU A 202 3.58 -15.68 -13.28
CA LEU A 202 2.55 -15.13 -14.17
C LEU A 202 1.38 -16.11 -14.37
N VAL A 203 1.69 -17.39 -14.60
CA VAL A 203 0.69 -18.45 -14.77
C VAL A 203 -0.08 -18.71 -13.48
N LYS A 204 0.56 -18.57 -12.33
CA LYS A 204 -0.06 -18.82 -11.01
C LYS A 204 -0.97 -17.67 -10.56
N LEU A 205 -0.54 -16.43 -10.78
CA LEU A 205 -1.21 -15.24 -10.24
C LEU A 205 -2.29 -14.67 -11.16
N PHE A 206 -2.14 -14.83 -12.48
CA PHE A 206 -3.03 -14.18 -13.45
C PHE A 206 -3.87 -15.19 -14.23
N ASP A 207 -5.07 -14.75 -14.61
CA ASP A 207 -5.93 -15.52 -15.50
C ASP A 207 -5.27 -15.75 -16.86
N LYS A 208 -5.56 -16.91 -17.47
CA LYS A 208 -5.01 -17.32 -18.76
C LYS A 208 -5.23 -16.27 -19.87
N SER A 209 -6.32 -15.51 -19.81
CA SER A 209 -6.64 -14.44 -20.75
C SER A 209 -5.66 -13.27 -20.72
N ARG A 210 -4.91 -13.06 -19.62
CA ARG A 210 -3.91 -12.00 -19.48
C ARG A 210 -2.51 -12.43 -19.92
N LEU A 211 -2.24 -13.73 -20.02
CA LEU A 211 -0.92 -14.26 -20.37
C LEU A 211 -0.38 -13.80 -21.74
N PRO A 212 -1.21 -13.67 -22.81
CA PRO A 212 -0.73 -13.16 -24.09
C PRO A 212 -0.14 -11.74 -24.03
N LEU A 213 -0.59 -10.93 -23.05
CA LEU A 213 -0.04 -9.60 -22.81
C LEU A 213 1.21 -9.66 -21.89
N LEU A 214 1.15 -10.47 -20.83
CA LEU A 214 2.18 -10.50 -19.80
C LEU A 214 3.46 -11.23 -20.23
N LEU A 215 3.36 -12.29 -21.05
CA LEU A 215 4.53 -13.06 -21.49
C LEU A 215 5.47 -12.24 -22.41
N PRO A 216 4.99 -11.51 -23.42
CA PRO A 216 5.84 -10.59 -24.17
C PRO A 216 6.40 -9.46 -23.30
N ALA A 217 5.59 -8.90 -22.40
CA ALA A 217 6.04 -7.88 -21.45
C ALA A 217 7.16 -8.40 -20.53
N TYR A 218 7.14 -9.68 -20.17
CA TYR A 218 8.19 -10.32 -19.37
C TYR A 218 9.56 -10.28 -20.05
N VAL A 219 9.62 -10.47 -21.36
CA VAL A 219 10.89 -10.40 -22.11
C VAL A 219 11.50 -9.00 -21.98
N ILE A 220 10.68 -7.96 -22.21
CA ILE A 220 11.11 -6.56 -22.08
C ILE A 220 11.50 -6.25 -20.62
N ALA A 221 10.69 -6.67 -19.65
CA ALA A 221 10.96 -6.48 -18.22
C ALA A 221 12.26 -7.15 -17.78
N SER A 222 12.57 -8.34 -18.32
CA SER A 222 13.82 -9.07 -18.05
C SER A 222 15.04 -8.30 -18.54
N LEU A 223 14.95 -7.69 -19.74
CA LEU A 223 16.00 -6.82 -20.28
C LEU A 223 16.18 -5.54 -19.45
N GLN A 224 15.10 -4.99 -18.88
CA GLN A 224 15.11 -3.82 -18.01
C GLN A 224 15.52 -4.11 -16.55
N GLY A 225 15.73 -5.39 -16.22
CA GLY A 225 15.95 -5.86 -14.86
C GLY A 225 14.66 -6.00 -14.05
N ILE A 226 14.53 -7.14 -13.37
CA ILE A 226 13.42 -7.49 -12.49
C ILE A 226 13.87 -7.34 -11.04
N TYR A 227 13.11 -6.58 -10.23
CA TYR A 227 13.42 -6.35 -8.83
C TYR A 227 12.92 -7.53 -8.00
N ARG A 228 13.75 -8.54 -7.78
CA ARG A 228 13.40 -9.70 -6.96
C ARG A 228 14.37 -9.85 -5.79
N TYR A 229 13.82 -9.91 -4.57
CA TYR A 229 14.61 -9.90 -3.34
C TYR A 229 14.62 -11.22 -2.57
N ASP A 230 13.87 -12.22 -3.04
CA ASP A 230 13.90 -13.58 -2.49
C ASP A 230 14.01 -14.64 -3.60
N LYS A 231 14.72 -15.73 -3.32
CA LYS A 231 14.96 -16.80 -4.30
C LYS A 231 13.68 -17.57 -4.63
N PHE A 232 12.81 -17.74 -3.65
CA PHE A 232 11.64 -18.62 -3.68
C PHE A 232 10.34 -17.85 -3.82
N LEU A 233 10.18 -16.76 -3.06
CA LEU A 233 8.98 -15.94 -3.06
C LEU A 233 9.12 -14.75 -4.03
N ASN A 234 8.04 -14.42 -4.72
CA ASN A 234 7.95 -13.11 -5.38
C ASN A 234 7.74 -12.00 -4.33
N ASN A 235 7.90 -10.72 -4.69
CA ASN A 235 7.85 -9.64 -3.70
C ASN A 235 6.48 -9.51 -3.03
N TYR A 236 5.38 -9.85 -3.72
CA TYR A 236 4.03 -9.85 -3.13
C TYR A 236 3.92 -10.89 -2.00
N GLU A 237 4.35 -12.12 -2.29
CA GLU A 237 4.38 -13.22 -1.32
C GLU A 237 5.36 -12.95 -0.17
N LEU A 238 6.55 -12.44 -0.48
CA LEU A 238 7.57 -12.07 0.50
C LEU A 238 7.07 -10.99 1.46
N ASN A 239 6.33 -10.01 0.94
CA ASN A 239 5.74 -8.97 1.77
C ASN A 239 4.73 -9.58 2.74
N PHE A 240 3.79 -10.41 2.29
CA PHE A 240 2.86 -11.10 3.20
C PHE A 240 3.58 -11.95 4.26
N TYR A 241 4.59 -12.71 3.85
CA TYR A 241 5.41 -13.47 4.78
C TYR A 241 6.04 -12.56 5.86
N ASN A 242 6.60 -11.41 5.45
CA ASN A 242 7.19 -10.44 6.36
C ASN A 242 6.15 -9.74 7.26
N LEU A 243 4.97 -9.40 6.73
CA LEU A 243 3.86 -8.84 7.51
C LEU A 243 3.49 -9.80 8.65
N LEU A 244 3.27 -11.07 8.34
CA LEU A 244 2.94 -12.14 9.30
C LEU A 244 4.05 -12.38 10.33
N LYS A 245 5.31 -12.41 9.87
CA LYS A 245 6.48 -12.59 10.73
C LYS A 245 6.65 -11.45 11.74
N LYS A 246 6.22 -10.24 11.38
CA LYS A 246 6.43 -9.00 12.15
C LYS A 246 5.15 -8.43 12.77
N LEU A 247 4.09 -9.25 12.82
CA LEU A 247 2.81 -8.90 13.42
C LEU A 247 2.96 -8.43 14.87
N LYS A 248 2.27 -7.34 15.17
CA LYS A 248 2.04 -6.80 16.51
C LYS A 248 0.54 -6.57 16.72
N ASP A 249 0.09 -6.65 17.96
CA ASP A 249 -1.33 -6.52 18.32
C ASP A 249 -1.73 -5.03 18.44
N PRO A 250 -2.49 -4.46 17.48
CA PRO A 250 -2.77 -3.02 17.50
C PRO A 250 -3.57 -2.56 18.72
N VAL A 251 -4.38 -3.45 19.32
CA VAL A 251 -5.15 -3.13 20.52
C VAL A 251 -4.20 -2.88 21.69
N LYS A 252 -3.15 -3.70 21.83
CA LYS A 252 -2.14 -3.54 22.88
C LYS A 252 -1.18 -2.39 22.60
N GLU A 253 -0.69 -2.30 21.36
CA GLU A 253 0.38 -1.39 20.99
C GLU A 253 -0.10 0.07 20.87
N ILE A 254 -1.26 0.29 20.26
CA ILE A 254 -1.75 1.64 19.92
C ILE A 254 -3.17 1.93 20.43
N LYS A 255 -3.71 1.07 21.31
CA LYS A 255 -5.08 1.17 21.83
C LYS A 255 -6.10 1.29 20.69
N ALA A 256 -5.90 0.47 19.66
CA ALA A 256 -6.82 0.39 18.54
C ALA A 256 -8.21 -0.10 18.98
N ASP A 257 -9.23 0.36 18.28
CA ASP A 257 -10.53 -0.28 18.32
C ASP A 257 -10.42 -1.62 17.57
N GLU A 258 -10.86 -2.69 18.24
CA GLU A 258 -10.79 -4.04 17.70
C GLU A 258 -11.57 -4.23 16.39
N GLN A 259 -12.58 -3.40 16.14
CA GLN A 259 -13.39 -3.45 14.93
C GLN A 259 -12.60 -3.04 13.67
N TYR A 260 -11.51 -2.30 13.83
CA TYR A 260 -10.63 -1.89 12.73
C TYR A 260 -9.43 -2.82 12.55
N VAL A 261 -9.27 -3.83 13.41
CA VAL A 261 -8.13 -4.76 13.34
C VAL A 261 -8.45 -5.92 12.41
N VAL A 262 -7.75 -5.95 11.27
CA VAL A 262 -7.93 -6.95 10.22
C VAL A 262 -6.62 -7.28 9.55
N PHE A 263 -6.41 -8.58 9.31
CA PHE A 263 -5.41 -9.07 8.37
C PHE A 263 -6.11 -9.83 7.26
N ALA A 264 -5.72 -9.61 6.01
CA ALA A 264 -6.28 -10.34 4.89
C ALA A 264 -5.17 -10.77 3.92
N ILE A 265 -5.22 -12.03 3.49
CA ILE A 265 -4.27 -12.60 2.54
C ILE A 265 -5.01 -13.48 1.53
N PRO A 266 -4.78 -13.31 0.21
CA PRO A 266 -5.37 -14.19 -0.80
C PRO A 266 -5.04 -15.65 -0.54
N TYR A 267 -6.02 -16.55 -0.67
CA TYR A 267 -5.87 -17.96 -0.30
C TYR A 267 -4.75 -18.65 -1.10
N LYS A 268 -4.59 -18.31 -2.39
CA LYS A 268 -3.48 -18.81 -3.23
C LYS A 268 -2.10 -18.46 -2.65
N VAL A 269 -1.95 -17.24 -2.14
CA VAL A 269 -0.71 -16.78 -1.49
C VAL A 269 -0.53 -17.45 -0.14
N ALA A 270 -1.61 -17.56 0.64
CA ALA A 270 -1.61 -18.25 1.92
C ALA A 270 -1.18 -19.71 1.80
N TYR A 271 -1.62 -20.41 0.74
CA TYR A 271 -1.24 -21.79 0.46
C TYR A 271 0.27 -21.93 0.18
N HIS A 272 0.87 -21.02 -0.59
CA HIS A 272 2.31 -21.04 -0.84
C HIS A 272 3.15 -20.74 0.41
N ILE A 273 2.66 -19.87 1.30
CA ILE A 273 3.35 -19.52 2.54
C ILE A 273 3.17 -20.61 3.62
N GLY A 274 1.99 -21.22 3.68
CA GLY A 274 1.62 -22.25 4.65
C GLY A 274 0.45 -21.80 5.54
N VAL A 275 -0.75 -22.31 5.26
CA VAL A 275 -2.01 -21.97 5.95
C VAL A 275 -1.93 -22.19 7.46
N SER A 276 -1.44 -23.36 7.91
CA SER A 276 -1.33 -23.66 9.34
C SER A 276 -0.37 -22.73 10.08
N TRP A 277 0.69 -22.26 9.41
CA TRP A 277 1.60 -21.27 10.00
C TRP A 277 0.91 -19.91 10.13
N ILE A 278 0.17 -19.48 9.10
CA ILE A 278 -0.61 -18.24 9.10
C ILE A 278 -1.63 -18.25 10.25
N ASP A 279 -2.38 -19.33 10.41
CA ASP A 279 -3.35 -19.52 11.49
C ASP A 279 -2.69 -19.26 12.87
N ARG A 280 -1.57 -19.93 13.15
CA ARG A 280 -0.82 -19.72 14.40
C ARG A 280 -0.37 -18.28 14.60
N ARG A 281 0.11 -17.61 13.53
CA ARG A 281 0.57 -16.22 13.60
C ARG A 281 -0.57 -15.24 13.92
N LEU A 282 -1.74 -15.44 13.33
CA LEU A 282 -2.92 -14.61 13.59
C LEU A 282 -3.45 -14.81 15.02
N ARG A 283 -3.53 -16.06 15.48
CA ARG A 283 -3.96 -16.38 16.85
C ARG A 283 -3.00 -15.87 17.92
N ALA A 284 -1.70 -15.81 17.62
CA ALA A 284 -0.70 -15.28 18.55
C ALA A 284 -0.93 -13.80 18.93
N ILE A 285 -1.57 -13.03 18.05
CA ILE A 285 -2.02 -11.65 18.34
C ILE A 285 -3.53 -11.57 18.63
N GLY A 286 -4.16 -12.72 18.88
CA GLY A 286 -5.55 -12.87 19.28
C GLY A 286 -6.58 -12.63 18.17
N LEU A 287 -6.18 -12.70 16.90
CA LEU A 287 -7.11 -12.73 15.77
C LEU A 287 -7.61 -14.16 15.51
N ARG A 288 -8.87 -14.27 15.11
CA ARG A 288 -9.50 -15.51 14.67
C ARG A 288 -9.48 -15.55 13.13
N PRO A 289 -8.87 -16.57 12.52
CA PRO A 289 -8.82 -16.69 11.07
C PRO A 289 -10.09 -17.32 10.50
N TYR A 290 -10.58 -16.70 9.44
CA TYR A 290 -11.72 -17.14 8.65
C TYR A 290 -11.32 -17.29 7.19
N LYS A 291 -11.93 -18.23 6.49
CA LYS A 291 -11.89 -18.30 5.04
C LYS A 291 -13.11 -17.54 4.51
N CYS A 292 -12.88 -16.45 3.78
CA CYS A 292 -13.92 -15.58 3.24
C CYS A 292 -13.77 -15.43 1.73
N ARG A 293 -14.88 -15.20 1.02
CA ARG A 293 -14.85 -14.73 -0.36
C ARG A 293 -14.58 -13.23 -0.37
N GLN A 294 -13.54 -12.83 -1.10
CA GLN A 294 -13.16 -11.45 -1.34
C GLN A 294 -13.61 -11.06 -2.76
N MET A 295 -14.33 -9.95 -2.90
CA MET A 295 -14.81 -9.51 -4.21
C MET A 295 -13.64 -9.31 -5.18
N ASN A 296 -13.73 -9.85 -6.39
CA ASN A 296 -12.74 -9.79 -7.47
C ASN A 296 -11.40 -10.53 -7.24
N TRP A 297 -11.13 -11.05 -6.04
CA TRP A 297 -9.87 -11.73 -5.71
C TRP A 297 -10.02 -13.21 -5.35
N GLY A 298 -11.26 -13.71 -5.28
CA GLY A 298 -11.55 -15.11 -4.99
C GLY A 298 -11.65 -15.36 -3.49
N GLU A 299 -11.03 -16.43 -3.00
CA GLU A 299 -11.01 -16.75 -1.57
C GLU A 299 -9.79 -16.13 -0.88
N SER A 300 -9.95 -15.69 0.37
CA SER A 300 -8.91 -15.11 1.22
C SER A 300 -9.00 -15.63 2.65
N ILE A 301 -7.87 -15.70 3.34
CA ILE A 301 -7.83 -15.89 4.79
C ILE A 301 -7.89 -14.50 5.42
N VAL A 302 -8.86 -14.31 6.32
CA VAL A 302 -9.15 -13.05 7.00
C VAL A 302 -9.05 -13.27 8.50
N GLY A 303 -8.09 -12.61 9.16
CA GLY A 303 -7.95 -12.59 10.61
C GLY A 303 -8.64 -11.38 11.21
N VAL A 304 -9.66 -11.59 12.03
CA VAL A 304 -10.39 -10.55 12.77
C VAL A 304 -10.64 -10.96 14.22
N ARG A 305 -10.92 -10.01 15.12
CA ARG A 305 -11.29 -10.31 16.51
C ARG A 305 -12.69 -10.91 16.63
N SER A 306 -13.60 -10.40 15.81
CA SER A 306 -15.01 -10.76 15.74
C SER A 306 -15.47 -10.66 14.29
N LEU A 307 -16.41 -11.52 13.85
CA LEU A 307 -16.98 -11.45 12.50
C LEU A 307 -17.69 -10.12 12.24
N ASN A 308 -18.23 -9.46 13.27
CA ASN A 308 -18.85 -8.14 13.14
C ASN A 308 -17.85 -7.07 12.65
N ALA A 309 -16.55 -7.26 12.90
CA ALA A 309 -15.52 -6.36 12.38
C ALA A 309 -15.51 -6.32 10.85
N ILE A 310 -15.86 -7.42 10.17
CA ILE A 310 -15.90 -7.47 8.70
C ILE A 310 -16.95 -6.49 8.17
N GLU A 311 -18.15 -6.47 8.75
CA GLU A 311 -19.22 -5.56 8.36
C GLU A 311 -18.84 -4.10 8.64
N VAL A 312 -18.23 -3.83 9.80
CA VAL A 312 -17.72 -2.49 10.14
C VAL A 312 -16.66 -2.02 9.16
N ILE A 313 -15.75 -2.91 8.75
CA ILE A 313 -14.70 -2.59 7.78
C ILE A 313 -15.28 -2.35 6.39
N ASP A 314 -16.20 -3.19 5.93
CA ASP A 314 -16.84 -3.02 4.62
C ASP A 314 -17.63 -1.71 4.54
N ASP A 315 -18.36 -1.37 5.61
CA ASP A 315 -19.06 -0.07 5.72
C ASP A 315 -18.06 1.10 5.74
N TYR A 316 -16.99 0.98 6.54
CA TYR A 316 -15.96 2.02 6.64
C TYR A 316 -15.26 2.27 5.30
N LEU A 317 -14.90 1.20 4.59
CA LEU A 317 -14.26 1.25 3.26
C LEU A 317 -15.23 1.62 2.14
N ARG A 318 -16.54 1.65 2.43
CA ARG A 318 -17.64 1.87 1.46
C ARG A 318 -17.61 0.88 0.30
N PHE A 319 -17.07 -0.30 0.54
CA PHE A 319 -16.86 -1.33 -0.46
C PHE A 319 -16.99 -2.68 0.25
N ASN A 320 -17.83 -3.57 -0.28
CA ASN A 320 -17.96 -4.94 0.23
C ASN A 320 -16.69 -5.71 -0.12
N PHE A 321 -15.63 -5.45 0.62
CA PHE A 321 -14.33 -6.04 0.36
C PHE A 321 -14.42 -7.55 0.60
N PHE A 322 -15.22 -7.96 1.60
CA PHE A 322 -15.56 -9.34 1.86
C PHE A 322 -17.06 -9.59 1.75
N GLU A 323 -17.44 -10.82 1.41
CA GLU A 323 -18.80 -11.28 1.57
C GLU A 323 -18.92 -11.87 2.98
N ALA A 324 -19.37 -11.09 3.97
CA ALA A 324 -19.40 -11.51 5.38
C ALA A 324 -20.12 -12.87 5.58
N GLN A 325 -21.20 -13.12 4.84
CA GLN A 325 -21.95 -14.38 4.86
C GLN A 325 -21.17 -15.60 4.35
N SER A 326 -20.11 -15.37 3.56
CA SER A 326 -19.24 -16.43 3.05
C SER A 326 -18.17 -16.87 4.06
N CYS A 327 -17.94 -16.10 5.14
CA CYS A 327 -16.85 -16.32 6.07
C CYS A 327 -17.10 -17.53 6.96
N ARG A 328 -16.16 -18.49 6.93
CA ARG A 328 -16.20 -19.71 7.75
C ARG A 328 -14.92 -19.84 8.58
N PRO A 329 -14.98 -20.32 9.84
CA PRO A 329 -13.77 -20.57 10.62
C PRO A 329 -12.78 -21.44 9.83
N LEU A 330 -11.49 -21.07 9.84
CA LEU A 330 -10.48 -21.77 9.06
C LEU A 330 -10.32 -23.24 9.49
N GLU A 331 -10.52 -23.55 10.78
CA GLU A 331 -10.51 -24.91 11.34
C GLU A 331 -11.55 -25.84 10.68
N ALA A 332 -12.73 -25.31 10.34
CA ALA A 332 -13.80 -26.07 9.68
C ALA A 332 -13.59 -26.23 8.16
N ALA A 333 -12.54 -25.62 7.60
CA ALA A 333 -12.25 -25.61 6.17
C ALA A 333 -11.15 -26.61 5.75
N GLU A 334 -10.40 -27.18 6.69
CA GLU A 334 -9.38 -28.22 6.43
C GLU A 334 -9.96 -29.66 6.49
N GLU A 335 -11.23 -29.85 6.89
CA GLU A 335 -11.93 -31.15 6.95
C GLU A 335 -12.70 -31.54 5.66
N ARG A 336 -12.37 -30.98 4.49
CA ARG A 336 -13.01 -31.37 3.20
C ARG A 336 -12.03 -31.60 2.06
#